data_AF-A0A7J8JJ38-F1
#
_entry.id   AF-A0A7J8JJ38-F1
#
_cell.length_a   1.000
_cell.length_b   1.000
_cell.length_c   1.000
_cell.angle_alpha   90.00
_cell.angle_beta   90.00
_cell.angle_gamma   90.00
#
_symmetry.space_group_name_H-M   'P 1'
#
loop_
_entity.id
_entity.type
_entity.pdbx_description
1 polymer ?
#
loop_
_entity_poly.entity_id
_entity_poly.type
_entity_poly.pdbx_seq_one_letter_code
_entity_poly.pdbx_strand_id
1 'polypeptide(L)'
;MAVDQDWPSVYPVAAPFKPSVVPLPVRMGYPVKRGVPMAKEGNLELLKIPNFLHLTPVAIKKHCEALRDFCTEWPAILDSDEKCEKHFPIEIDTADYVSSGPSIRNPKARVVTLRVKLSSLNLDDHAKKKLIKLVGERYCKTTDVLTIKTDRCPLKRQNYDYAMYLLTVLYHESWKTEEWEKNKTEADMEEYIWKNSASEKNILKTLLQIKAAEKNLEVNKEELLGTKEVEDYKKSVVRLKNEGDNENTLSHYKESVKRLLNLT
;
A
#
# COMPACT_ATOMS: atom_id res chain seq x y z
N MET A 1 50.32 -25.75 -11.58
CA MET A 1 49.70 -24.77 -10.66
C MET A 1 49.85 -25.32 -9.25
N ALA A 2 50.30 -24.49 -8.30
CA ALA A 2 50.40 -24.91 -6.90
C ALA A 2 48.99 -25.09 -6.32
N VAL A 3 48.83 -26.03 -5.38
CA VAL A 3 47.50 -26.38 -4.83
C VAL A 3 46.97 -25.27 -3.92
N ASP A 4 47.86 -24.50 -3.31
CA ASP A 4 47.67 -23.39 -2.38
C ASP A 4 47.70 -22.00 -3.04
N GLN A 5 47.71 -21.95 -4.38
CA GLN A 5 47.74 -20.68 -5.11
C GLN A 5 46.47 -19.83 -4.90
N ASP A 6 46.61 -18.51 -5.03
CA ASP A 6 45.48 -17.58 -4.97
C ASP A 6 44.65 -17.60 -6.27
N TRP A 7 43.59 -18.39 -6.27
CA TRP A 7 42.68 -18.50 -7.41
C TRP A 7 42.07 -17.16 -7.91
N PRO A 8 41.63 -16.23 -7.04
CA PRO A 8 41.17 -14.90 -7.46
C PRO A 8 42.16 -14.15 -8.36
N SER A 9 43.46 -14.33 -8.16
CA SER A 9 44.50 -13.72 -9.01
C SER A 9 44.59 -14.36 -10.41
N VAL A 10 44.23 -15.65 -10.52
CA VAL A 10 44.19 -16.39 -11.80
C VAL A 10 42.95 -16.05 -12.62
N TYR A 11 41.81 -15.81 -11.96
CA TYR A 11 40.52 -15.53 -12.60
C TYR A 11 39.84 -14.29 -11.96
N PRO A 12 40.38 -13.08 -12.18
CA PRO A 12 39.95 -11.89 -11.45
C PRO A 12 38.59 -11.34 -11.89
N VAL A 13 38.20 -11.55 -13.15
CA VAL A 13 36.98 -10.99 -13.75
C VAL A 13 36.23 -12.03 -14.57
N ALA A 14 34.99 -11.70 -14.99
CA ALA A 14 34.23 -12.53 -15.91
C ALA A 14 35.01 -12.77 -17.21
N ALA A 15 35.23 -14.04 -17.54
CA ALA A 15 35.97 -14.45 -18.72
C ALA A 15 35.44 -15.79 -19.25
N PRO A 16 35.58 -16.06 -20.57
CA PRO A 16 35.23 -17.35 -21.15
C PRO A 16 36.08 -18.46 -20.57
N PHE A 17 35.53 -19.67 -20.47
CA PHE A 17 36.23 -20.83 -19.93
C PHE A 17 37.52 -21.12 -20.73
N LYS A 18 38.67 -21.03 -20.06
CA LYS A 18 40.00 -21.28 -20.63
C LYS A 18 40.54 -22.63 -20.13
N PRO A 19 40.48 -23.73 -20.91
CA PRO A 19 40.87 -25.06 -20.44
C PRO A 19 42.36 -25.16 -20.03
N SER A 20 43.21 -24.32 -20.64
CA SER A 20 44.65 -24.22 -20.33
C SER A 20 44.94 -23.57 -18.97
N VAL A 21 44.02 -22.75 -18.45
CA VAL A 21 44.19 -22.02 -17.18
C VAL A 21 43.49 -22.75 -16.04
N VAL A 22 42.35 -23.38 -16.28
CA VAL A 22 41.56 -24.03 -15.23
C VAL A 22 42.19 -25.38 -14.84
N PRO A 23 42.72 -25.56 -13.61
CA PRO A 23 43.44 -26.76 -13.19
C PRO A 23 42.51 -27.89 -12.73
N LEU A 24 41.30 -27.95 -13.27
CA LEU A 24 40.30 -28.97 -12.92
C LEU A 24 40.08 -29.91 -14.13
N PRO A 25 39.99 -31.23 -13.92
CA PRO A 25 39.70 -32.21 -14.97
C PRO A 25 38.19 -32.30 -15.23
N VAL A 26 37.54 -31.17 -15.51
CA VAL A 26 36.10 -31.11 -15.79
C VAL A 26 35.78 -31.75 -17.15
N ARG A 27 34.68 -32.49 -17.23
CA ARG A 27 34.16 -33.11 -18.45
C ARG A 27 32.69 -32.73 -18.64
N MET A 28 32.25 -32.56 -19.88
CA MET A 28 30.87 -32.19 -20.18
C MET A 28 30.46 -32.70 -21.57
N GLY A 29 29.18 -33.04 -21.73
CA GLY A 29 28.61 -33.57 -22.96
C GLY A 29 28.02 -34.96 -22.76
N TYR A 30 27.00 -35.30 -23.55
CA TYR A 30 26.35 -36.61 -23.46
C TYR A 30 27.32 -37.73 -23.90
N PRO A 31 27.55 -38.76 -23.09
CA PRO A 31 28.47 -39.82 -23.45
C PRO A 31 27.87 -40.71 -24.56
N VAL A 32 28.72 -41.20 -25.46
CA VAL A 32 28.34 -42.28 -26.37
C VAL A 32 28.12 -43.58 -25.60
N LYS A 33 27.43 -44.57 -26.20
CA LYS A 33 27.23 -45.90 -25.56
C LYS A 33 28.60 -46.48 -25.16
N ARG A 34 28.74 -46.84 -23.88
CA ARG A 34 30.00 -47.32 -23.26
C ARG A 34 31.16 -46.31 -23.33
N GLY A 35 30.88 -45.02 -23.46
CA GLY A 35 31.86 -43.93 -23.47
C GLY A 35 31.84 -43.05 -22.23
N VAL A 36 32.73 -42.07 -22.22
CA VAL A 36 32.81 -41.01 -21.19
C VAL A 36 32.45 -39.65 -21.78
N PRO A 37 32.00 -38.68 -20.96
CA PRO A 37 31.83 -37.30 -21.41
C PRO A 37 33.13 -36.70 -21.97
N MET A 38 33.00 -35.79 -22.94
CA MET A 38 34.15 -35.15 -23.57
C MET A 38 34.99 -34.38 -22.54
N ALA A 39 36.30 -34.36 -22.76
CA ALA A 39 37.25 -33.60 -21.93
C ALA A 39 37.02 -32.08 -22.07
N LYS A 40 37.82 -31.27 -21.37
CA LYS A 40 37.67 -29.81 -21.39
C LYS A 40 38.31 -29.16 -22.62
N GLU A 41 39.31 -29.80 -23.20
CA GLU A 41 40.04 -29.30 -24.36
C GLU A 41 39.13 -29.32 -25.60
N GLY A 42 38.89 -28.15 -26.20
CA GLY A 42 38.03 -28.03 -27.38
C GLY A 42 36.53 -28.20 -27.13
N ASN A 43 36.08 -28.23 -25.87
CA ASN A 43 34.68 -28.48 -25.54
C ASN A 43 33.82 -27.21 -25.60
N LEU A 44 33.01 -27.10 -26.66
CA LEU A 44 32.15 -25.94 -26.90
C LEU A 44 31.04 -25.80 -25.84
N GLU A 45 30.57 -26.89 -25.24
CA GLU A 45 29.52 -26.83 -24.21
C GLU A 45 30.02 -26.12 -22.94
N LEU A 46 31.29 -26.30 -22.58
CA LEU A 46 31.91 -25.57 -21.47
C LEU A 46 32.10 -24.08 -21.77
N LEU A 47 32.23 -23.69 -23.04
CA LEU A 47 32.38 -22.29 -23.43
C LEU A 47 31.06 -21.51 -23.36
N LYS A 48 29.93 -22.19 -23.60
CA LYS A 48 28.58 -21.61 -23.53
C LYS A 48 28.13 -21.28 -22.10
N ILE A 49 28.67 -21.96 -21.10
CA ILE A 49 28.27 -21.77 -19.71
C ILE A 49 28.79 -20.42 -19.19
N PRO A 50 27.91 -19.55 -18.64
CA PRO A 50 28.34 -18.40 -17.85
C PRO A 50 28.95 -18.90 -16.54
N ASN A 51 30.26 -19.09 -16.52
CA ASN A 51 30.98 -19.64 -15.37
C ASN A 51 31.12 -18.59 -14.25
N PHE A 52 31.20 -19.08 -13.01
CA PHE A 52 31.34 -18.27 -11.79
C PHE A 52 32.75 -18.37 -11.19
N LEU A 53 33.76 -18.69 -12.02
CA LEU A 53 35.13 -18.92 -11.55
C LEU A 53 35.79 -17.67 -10.93
N HIS A 54 35.32 -16.48 -11.29
CA HIS A 54 35.76 -15.20 -10.69
C HIS A 54 34.98 -14.84 -9.42
N LEU A 55 33.84 -15.49 -9.15
CA LEU A 55 32.98 -15.24 -7.99
C LEU A 55 33.05 -16.39 -6.98
N THR A 56 34.26 -16.87 -6.70
CA THR A 56 34.47 -17.87 -5.65
C THR A 56 34.24 -17.27 -4.26
N PRO A 57 33.89 -18.08 -3.24
CA PRO A 57 33.69 -17.58 -1.88
C PRO A 57 34.88 -16.79 -1.32
N VAL A 58 36.11 -17.18 -1.67
CA VAL A 58 37.34 -16.47 -1.26
C VAL A 58 37.42 -15.09 -1.92
N ALA A 59 37.09 -15.00 -3.22
CA ALA A 59 37.03 -13.72 -3.93
C ALA A 59 35.96 -12.80 -3.34
N ILE A 60 34.73 -13.32 -3.11
CA ILE A 60 33.61 -12.55 -2.55
C ILE A 60 33.99 -11.95 -1.19
N LYS A 61 34.58 -12.73 -0.29
CA LYS A 61 35.03 -12.22 1.03
C LYS A 61 36.04 -11.09 0.89
N LYS A 62 37.06 -11.25 0.03
CA LYS A 62 38.07 -10.20 -0.24
C LYS A 62 37.43 -8.95 -0.85
N HIS A 63 36.51 -9.11 -1.81
CA HIS A 63 35.83 -8.00 -2.45
C HIS A 63 34.91 -7.24 -1.47
N CYS A 64 34.11 -7.95 -0.68
CA CYS A 64 33.21 -7.33 0.30
C CYS A 64 33.97 -6.58 1.40
N GLU A 65 35.11 -7.10 1.85
CA GLU A 65 35.95 -6.40 2.83
C GLU A 65 36.47 -5.07 2.27
N ALA A 66 36.95 -5.07 1.02
CA ALA A 66 37.39 -3.84 0.35
C ALA A 66 36.24 -2.86 0.03
N LEU A 67 35.02 -3.35 -0.13
CA LEU A 67 33.84 -2.52 -0.38
C LEU A 67 33.21 -1.96 0.90
N ARG A 68 33.62 -2.44 2.08
CA ARG A 68 33.03 -2.06 3.37
C ARG A 68 33.15 -0.56 3.64
N ASP A 69 34.26 0.05 3.23
CA ASP A 69 34.54 1.48 3.42
C ASP A 69 33.56 2.39 2.64
N PHE A 70 32.84 1.86 1.66
CA PHE A 70 31.82 2.59 0.89
C PHE A 70 30.42 2.50 1.50
N CYS A 71 30.21 1.58 2.45
CA CYS A 71 28.93 1.40 3.11
C CYS A 71 28.78 2.33 4.32
N THR A 72 27.54 2.70 4.63
CA THR A 72 27.18 3.43 5.85
C THR A 72 26.31 2.55 6.74
N GLU A 73 26.41 2.75 8.06
CA GLU A 73 25.60 2.02 9.02
C GLU A 73 24.12 2.43 8.91
N TRP A 74 23.23 1.44 9.01
CA TRP A 74 21.79 1.69 9.08
C TRP A 74 21.41 2.30 10.44
N PRO A 75 20.53 3.31 10.51
CA PRO A 75 20.14 3.94 11.77
C PRO A 75 19.48 2.95 12.74
N ALA A 76 20.10 2.70 13.90
CA ALA A 76 19.63 1.73 14.90
C ALA A 76 18.25 2.07 15.51
N ILE A 77 17.81 3.33 15.41
CA ILE A 77 16.49 3.78 15.89
C ILE A 77 15.36 3.18 15.04
N LEU A 78 15.63 2.91 13.77
CA LEU A 78 14.70 2.37 12.77
C LEU A 78 14.81 0.84 12.71
N ASP A 79 14.49 0.20 13.84
CA ASP A 79 14.53 -1.26 14.00
C ASP A 79 13.26 -1.98 13.54
N SER A 80 12.17 -1.24 13.34
CA SER A 80 10.84 -1.76 13.06
C SER A 80 10.08 -0.86 12.08
N ASP A 81 9.25 -1.48 11.24
CA ASP A 81 8.49 -0.77 10.20
C ASP A 81 7.54 0.27 10.79
N GLU A 82 6.96 0.02 11.98
CA GLU A 82 6.09 0.97 12.67
C GLU A 82 6.82 2.28 13.02
N LYS A 83 8.08 2.21 13.46
CA LYS A 83 8.90 3.39 13.73
C LYS A 83 9.28 4.10 12.43
N CYS A 84 9.57 3.35 11.37
CA CYS A 84 9.81 3.90 10.03
C CYS A 84 8.61 4.69 9.55
N GLU A 85 7.40 4.13 9.58
CA GLU A 85 6.17 4.82 9.16
C GLU A 85 5.87 6.07 10.01
N LYS A 86 6.17 6.04 11.31
CA LYS A 86 5.97 7.18 12.20
C LYS A 86 6.88 8.37 11.86
N HIS A 87 8.15 8.10 11.54
CA HIS A 87 9.14 9.15 11.23
C HIS A 87 9.14 9.54 9.75
N PHE A 88 8.84 8.58 8.87
CA PHE A 88 8.87 8.71 7.41
C PHE A 88 7.57 8.14 6.82
N PRO A 89 6.46 8.89 6.88
CA PRO A 89 5.14 8.41 6.47
C PRO A 89 4.93 8.30 4.95
N ILE A 90 5.88 8.82 4.16
CA ILE A 90 5.80 8.85 2.69
C ILE A 90 6.78 7.82 2.13
N GLU A 91 6.26 6.89 1.33
CA GLU A 91 7.05 5.93 0.58
C GLU A 91 7.10 6.33 -0.89
N ILE A 92 8.29 6.22 -1.49
CA ILE A 92 8.53 6.56 -2.89
C ILE A 92 9.11 5.34 -3.59
N ASP A 93 8.32 4.77 -4.49
CA ASP A 93 8.75 3.65 -5.32
C ASP A 93 9.31 4.16 -6.64
N THR A 94 10.50 3.67 -6.97
CA THR A 94 11.09 3.84 -8.29
C THR A 94 11.65 2.50 -8.78
N ALA A 95 11.65 2.28 -10.10
CA ALA A 95 12.14 1.05 -10.70
C ALA A 95 13.27 1.32 -11.68
N ASP A 96 14.35 0.54 -11.57
CA ASP A 96 15.49 0.55 -12.48
C ASP A 96 15.66 -0.82 -13.13
N TYR A 97 16.06 -0.82 -14.41
CA TYR A 97 16.07 -2.01 -15.26
C TYR A 97 17.44 -2.16 -15.91
N VAL A 98 18.04 -3.34 -15.78
CA VAL A 98 19.34 -3.67 -16.38
C VAL A 98 19.14 -4.76 -17.43
N SER A 99 19.48 -4.45 -18.68
CA SER A 99 19.35 -5.36 -19.82
C SER A 99 20.67 -5.41 -20.61
N SER A 100 20.95 -6.53 -21.27
CA SER A 100 22.07 -6.62 -22.21
C SER A 100 21.75 -5.88 -23.51
N GLY A 101 22.57 -4.90 -23.90
CA GLY A 101 22.42 -4.18 -25.16
C GLY A 101 23.18 -2.86 -25.17
N PRO A 102 23.29 -2.18 -26.33
CA PRO A 102 23.98 -0.90 -26.43
C PRO A 102 23.19 0.26 -25.82
N SER A 103 21.85 0.17 -25.77
CA SER A 103 21.01 1.21 -25.19
C SER A 103 20.66 0.89 -23.74
N ILE A 104 20.93 1.84 -22.85
CA ILE A 104 20.54 1.79 -21.43
C ILE A 104 19.15 2.36 -21.17
N ARG A 105 18.46 2.88 -22.19
CA ARG A 105 17.19 3.59 -22.02
C ARG A 105 16.05 2.60 -21.82
N ASN A 106 15.28 2.79 -20.75
CA ASN A 106 14.04 2.07 -20.52
C ASN A 106 12.90 3.05 -20.17
N PRO A 107 11.83 3.13 -20.96
CA PRO A 107 10.73 4.06 -20.72
C PRO A 107 9.97 3.78 -19.42
N LYS A 108 10.03 2.55 -18.88
CA LYS A 108 9.38 2.18 -17.62
C LYS A 108 10.07 2.77 -16.39
N ALA A 109 11.33 3.19 -16.50
CA ALA A 109 12.10 3.73 -15.38
C ALA A 109 11.67 5.15 -14.96
N ARG A 110 10.84 5.84 -15.77
CA ARG A 110 10.37 7.19 -15.44
C ARG A 110 9.23 7.21 -14.42
N VAL A 111 8.55 6.09 -14.23
CA VAL A 111 7.35 6.00 -13.39
C VAL A 111 7.75 6.13 -11.92
N VAL A 112 7.03 7.00 -11.19
CA VAL A 112 7.17 7.17 -9.74
C VAL A 112 5.84 6.87 -9.10
N THR A 113 5.85 6.14 -7.98
CA THR A 113 4.66 5.92 -7.16
C THR A 113 4.91 6.45 -5.75
N LEU A 114 4.06 7.36 -5.30
CA LEU A 114 4.07 7.89 -3.95
C LEU A 114 2.93 7.23 -3.16
N ARG A 115 3.23 6.67 -1.99
CA ARG A 115 2.25 6.17 -1.03
C ARG A 115 2.34 6.92 0.28
N VAL A 116 1.18 7.25 0.84
CA VAL A 116 1.09 7.90 2.16
C VAL A 116 -0.21 7.48 2.85
N LYS A 117 -0.16 7.21 4.16
CA LYS A 117 -1.36 6.96 4.97
C LYS A 117 -2.05 8.27 5.31
N LEU A 118 -3.37 8.37 5.15
CA LEU A 118 -4.09 9.60 5.49
C LEU A 118 -4.05 9.90 6.98
N SER A 119 -3.95 8.89 7.84
CA SER A 119 -3.77 9.02 9.28
C SER A 119 -2.50 9.76 9.70
N SER A 120 -1.48 9.80 8.84
CA SER A 120 -0.21 10.51 9.10
C SER A 120 -0.26 11.99 8.73
N LEU A 121 -1.27 12.40 7.96
CA LEU A 121 -1.45 13.78 7.54
C LEU A 121 -2.32 14.52 8.56
N ASN A 122 -2.02 15.81 8.77
CA ASN A 122 -2.84 16.66 9.62
C ASN A 122 -4.12 17.08 8.87
N LEU A 123 -5.14 16.25 8.89
CA LEU A 123 -6.43 16.47 8.24
C LEU A 123 -7.55 16.43 9.27
N ASP A 124 -8.51 17.34 9.17
CA ASP A 124 -9.76 17.25 9.92
C ASP A 124 -10.79 16.37 9.18
N ASP A 125 -11.97 16.18 9.78
CA ASP A 125 -13.03 15.35 9.21
C ASP A 125 -13.50 15.86 7.84
N HIS A 126 -13.53 17.19 7.65
CA HIS A 126 -13.93 17.82 6.40
C HIS A 126 -12.89 17.56 5.31
N ALA A 127 -11.63 17.90 5.57
CA ALA A 127 -10.52 17.77 4.65
C ALA A 127 -10.27 16.31 4.30
N LYS A 128 -10.35 15.37 5.26
CA LYS A 128 -10.22 13.94 4.98
C LYS A 128 -11.30 13.45 4.01
N LYS A 129 -12.57 13.77 4.27
CA LYS A 129 -13.70 13.37 3.39
C LYS A 129 -13.61 14.03 2.02
N LYS A 130 -13.26 15.32 1.96
CA LYS A 130 -13.07 16.04 0.69
C LYS A 130 -11.91 15.45 -0.12
N LEU A 131 -10.79 15.16 0.52
CA LEU A 131 -9.61 14.58 -0.10
C LEU A 131 -9.92 13.20 -0.72
N ILE A 132 -10.63 12.33 0.02
CA ILE A 132 -11.04 11.00 -0.47
C ILE A 132 -11.89 11.12 -1.75
N LYS A 133 -12.82 12.08 -1.80
CA LYS A 133 -13.60 12.34 -3.02
C LYS A 133 -12.77 12.88 -4.18
N LEU A 134 -11.79 13.75 -3.92
CA LEU A 134 -10.92 14.32 -4.96
C LEU A 134 -10.01 13.26 -5.60
N VAL A 135 -9.46 12.35 -4.79
CA VAL A 135 -8.49 11.35 -5.27
C VAL A 135 -9.14 10.14 -5.90
N GLY A 136 -10.38 9.80 -5.51
CA GLY A 136 -11.19 8.71 -6.05
C GLY A 136 -10.55 7.34 -5.79
N GLU A 137 -10.42 6.52 -6.84
CA GLU A 137 -9.88 5.15 -6.77
C GLU A 137 -8.42 5.04 -6.33
N ARG A 138 -7.71 6.17 -6.22
CA ARG A 138 -6.31 6.22 -5.75
C ARG A 138 -6.19 5.97 -4.25
N TYR A 139 -7.28 6.08 -3.50
CA TYR A 139 -7.32 5.84 -2.07
C TYR A 139 -7.95 4.48 -1.75
N CYS A 140 -7.27 3.71 -0.92
CA CYS A 140 -7.75 2.42 -0.45
C CYS A 140 -8.33 2.54 0.97
N LYS A 141 -9.65 2.36 1.13
CA LYS A 141 -10.34 2.49 2.43
C LYS A 141 -9.92 1.43 3.45
N THR A 142 -9.51 0.24 3.01
CA THR A 142 -9.12 -0.86 3.91
C THR A 142 -7.73 -0.64 4.52
N THR A 143 -6.81 -0.04 3.79
CA THR A 143 -5.42 0.19 4.25
C THR A 143 -5.15 1.65 4.66
N ASP A 144 -6.09 2.57 4.43
CA ASP A 144 -5.96 4.03 4.64
C ASP A 144 -4.80 4.65 3.82
N VAL A 145 -4.42 4.02 2.70
CA VAL A 145 -3.29 4.45 1.85
C VAL A 145 -3.78 5.20 0.60
N LEU A 146 -3.24 6.40 0.40
CA LEU A 146 -3.32 7.14 -0.85
C LEU A 146 -2.14 6.78 -1.76
N THR A 147 -2.41 6.37 -2.99
CA THR A 147 -1.39 6.02 -3.99
C THR A 147 -1.43 6.97 -5.18
N ILE A 148 -0.37 7.77 -5.35
CA ILE A 148 -0.20 8.69 -6.48
C ILE A 148 0.84 8.12 -7.43
N LYS A 149 0.42 7.70 -8.62
CA LYS A 149 1.31 7.23 -9.68
C LYS A 149 1.50 8.31 -10.75
N THR A 150 2.74 8.66 -11.06
CA THR A 150 3.10 9.68 -12.05
C THR A 150 4.03 9.11 -13.12
N ASP A 151 3.65 9.30 -14.40
CA ASP A 151 4.38 8.80 -15.56
C ASP A 151 4.37 9.77 -16.76
N ARG A 152 3.91 11.01 -16.53
CA ARG A 152 3.71 12.06 -17.55
C ARG A 152 5.04 12.61 -18.08
N CYS A 153 6.00 12.83 -17.20
CA CYS A 153 7.25 13.49 -17.55
C CYS A 153 8.30 12.47 -18.05
N PRO A 154 9.22 12.87 -18.95
CA PRO A 154 10.29 11.98 -19.41
C PRO A 154 11.26 11.53 -18.31
N LEU A 155 11.58 12.42 -17.37
CA LEU A 155 12.56 12.14 -16.31
C LEU A 155 11.89 11.72 -15.00
N LYS A 156 12.49 10.74 -14.32
CA LYS A 156 12.07 10.24 -13.00
C LYS A 156 11.97 11.38 -11.97
N ARG A 157 12.97 12.27 -11.93
CA ARG A 157 12.98 13.45 -11.03
C ARG A 157 11.76 14.34 -11.21
N GLN A 158 11.36 14.60 -12.46
CA GLN A 158 10.18 15.43 -12.75
C GLN A 158 8.89 14.76 -12.28
N ASN A 159 8.75 13.45 -12.46
CA ASN A 159 7.59 12.70 -11.97
C ASN A 159 7.53 12.65 -10.44
N TYR A 160 8.69 12.60 -9.77
CA TYR A 160 8.79 12.72 -8.32
C TYR A 160 8.34 14.11 -7.85
N ASP A 161 8.90 15.18 -8.42
CA ASP A 161 8.53 16.57 -8.08
C ASP A 161 7.04 16.80 -8.34
N TYR A 162 6.50 16.23 -9.43
CA TYR A 162 5.08 16.31 -9.75
C TYR A 162 4.19 15.52 -8.78
N ALA A 163 4.62 14.35 -8.32
CA ALA A 163 3.88 13.58 -7.31
C ALA A 163 3.79 14.35 -5.98
N MET A 164 4.90 14.94 -5.54
CA MET A 164 4.95 15.80 -4.35
C MET A 164 4.09 17.06 -4.51
N TYR A 165 4.12 17.68 -5.69
CA TYR A 165 3.24 18.80 -6.02
C TYR A 165 1.76 18.41 -5.91
N LEU A 166 1.36 17.27 -6.50
CA LEU A 166 -0.02 16.79 -6.43
C LEU A 166 -0.46 16.55 -4.98
N LEU A 167 0.38 15.90 -4.17
CA LEU A 167 0.10 15.71 -2.75
C LEU A 167 -0.13 17.05 -2.03
N THR A 168 0.74 18.05 -2.30
CA THR A 168 0.67 19.37 -1.68
C THR A 168 -0.61 20.12 -2.05
N VAL A 169 -0.97 20.13 -3.34
CA VAL A 169 -2.19 20.81 -3.83
C VAL A 169 -3.43 20.11 -3.29
N LEU A 170 -3.48 18.77 -3.32
CA LEU A 170 -4.60 18.01 -2.78
C LEU A 170 -4.80 18.30 -1.29
N TYR A 171 -3.72 18.36 -0.52
CA TYR A 171 -3.77 18.73 0.89
C TYR A 171 -4.34 20.14 1.06
N HIS A 172 -3.79 21.18 0.41
CA HIS A 172 -4.29 22.55 0.58
C HIS A 172 -5.73 22.76 0.07
N GLU A 173 -6.11 22.14 -1.05
CA GLU A 173 -7.47 22.23 -1.59
C GLU A 173 -8.50 21.48 -0.73
N SER A 174 -8.06 20.44 -0.01
CA SER A 174 -8.93 19.72 0.93
C SER A 174 -9.34 20.58 2.14
N TRP A 175 -8.50 21.52 2.57
CA TRP A 175 -8.78 22.43 3.67
C TRP A 175 -9.67 23.62 3.31
N LYS A 176 -9.76 23.97 2.02
CA LYS A 176 -10.64 25.06 1.58
C LYS A 176 -12.08 24.59 1.58
N THR A 177 -13.00 25.41 2.09
CA THR A 177 -14.45 25.16 1.99
C THR A 177 -15.06 26.13 1.00
N GLU A 178 -15.55 25.61 -0.12
CA GLU A 178 -16.21 26.40 -1.15
C GLU A 178 -17.72 26.51 -0.92
N GLU A 179 -18.37 27.51 -1.49
CA GLU A 179 -19.81 27.76 -1.27
C GLU A 179 -20.69 26.59 -1.72
N TRP A 180 -20.31 25.92 -2.81
CA TRP A 180 -21.06 24.79 -3.37
C TRP A 180 -21.04 23.56 -2.46
N GLU A 181 -20.10 23.46 -1.51
CA GLU A 181 -20.05 22.34 -0.57
C GLU A 181 -21.22 22.36 0.42
N LYS A 182 -21.87 23.52 0.59
CA LYS A 182 -23.10 23.65 1.37
C LYS A 182 -24.30 22.95 0.71
N ASN A 183 -24.25 22.75 -0.61
CA ASN A 183 -25.31 22.10 -1.38
C ASN A 183 -25.16 20.57 -1.41
N LYS A 184 -24.34 20.00 -0.53
CA LYS A 184 -24.12 18.55 -0.42
C LYS A 184 -25.42 17.83 -0.07
N THR A 185 -25.82 16.87 -0.89
CA THR A 185 -27.04 16.09 -0.66
C THR A 185 -26.78 14.88 0.24
N GLU A 186 -27.84 14.26 0.75
CA GLU A 186 -27.74 13.02 1.54
C GLU A 186 -27.10 11.86 0.74
N ALA A 187 -27.27 11.83 -0.59
CA ALA A 187 -26.68 10.82 -1.46
C ALA A 187 -25.14 10.97 -1.59
N ASP A 188 -24.62 12.16 -1.36
CA ASP A 188 -23.17 12.45 -1.43
C ASP A 188 -22.44 12.11 -0.11
N MET A 189 -23.19 11.82 0.95
CA MET A 189 -22.66 11.48 2.25
C MET A 189 -22.08 10.05 2.24
N GLU A 190 -20.82 9.91 2.65
CA GLU A 190 -20.14 8.61 2.73
C GLU A 190 -20.50 7.84 3.99
N GLU A 191 -21.06 8.54 4.97
CA GLU A 191 -21.53 8.02 6.23
C GLU A 191 -22.97 8.46 6.44
N TYR A 192 -23.78 7.54 6.91
CA TYR A 192 -25.14 7.84 7.30
C TYR A 192 -25.16 8.65 8.59
N ILE A 193 -25.77 9.83 8.52
CA ILE A 193 -25.99 10.72 9.66
C ILE A 193 -27.46 10.65 10.04
N TRP A 194 -27.73 10.32 11.31
CA TRP A 194 -29.10 10.20 11.82
C TRP A 194 -29.87 11.53 11.81
N LYS A 195 -29.19 12.63 12.15
CA LYS A 195 -29.79 13.96 12.28
C LYS A 195 -30.34 14.43 10.93
N ASN A 196 -31.56 14.96 10.94
CA ASN A 196 -32.36 15.40 9.80
C ASN A 196 -32.74 14.30 8.78
N SER A 197 -32.47 13.03 9.10
CA SER A 197 -32.71 11.91 8.19
C SER A 197 -34.20 11.52 8.08
N ALA A 198 -34.52 10.71 7.07
CA ALA A 198 -35.85 10.11 6.94
C ALA A 198 -36.24 9.24 8.15
N SER A 199 -35.29 8.50 8.73
CA SER A 199 -35.55 7.63 9.88
C SER A 199 -35.91 8.43 11.14
N GLU A 200 -35.27 9.58 11.36
CA GLU A 200 -35.63 10.50 12.44
C GLU A 200 -37.03 11.09 12.23
N LYS A 201 -37.34 11.53 11.01
CA LYS A 201 -38.68 12.07 10.69
C LYS A 201 -39.77 11.02 10.90
N ASN A 202 -39.50 9.77 10.51
CA ASN A 202 -40.44 8.66 10.66
C ASN A 202 -40.65 8.30 12.14
N ILE A 203 -39.59 8.18 12.93
CA ILE A 203 -39.71 7.80 14.35
C ILE A 203 -40.47 8.87 15.14
N LEU A 204 -40.18 10.15 14.88
CA LEU A 204 -40.89 11.26 15.51
C LEU A 204 -42.38 11.24 15.17
N LYS A 205 -42.72 10.99 13.90
CA LYS A 205 -44.12 10.86 13.47
C LYS A 205 -44.82 9.69 14.17
N THR A 206 -44.17 8.55 14.30
CA THR A 206 -44.72 7.36 14.98
C THR A 206 -44.92 7.60 16.47
N LEU A 207 -43.92 8.17 17.17
CA LEU A 207 -44.02 8.48 18.59
C LEU A 207 -45.11 9.51 18.90
N LEU A 208 -45.26 10.52 18.05
CA LEU A 208 -46.37 11.48 18.16
C LEU A 208 -47.74 10.81 18.05
N GLN A 209 -47.89 9.83 17.16
CA GLN A 209 -49.13 9.07 17.02
C GLN A 209 -49.40 8.16 18.24
N ILE A 210 -48.37 7.52 18.79
CA ILE A 210 -48.49 6.72 20.01
C ILE A 210 -48.93 7.61 21.18
N LYS A 211 -48.32 8.79 21.35
CA LYS A 211 -48.69 9.72 22.42
C LYS A 211 -50.10 10.30 22.25
N ALA A 212 -50.51 10.58 21.02
CA ALA A 212 -51.88 10.98 20.72
C ALA A 212 -52.90 9.88 21.07
N ALA A 213 -52.57 8.60 20.79
CA ALA A 213 -53.40 7.46 21.17
C ALA A 213 -53.46 7.26 22.70
N GLU A 214 -52.37 7.53 23.41
CA GLU A 214 -52.25 7.50 24.88
C GLU A 214 -52.91 8.71 25.59
N LYS A 215 -53.49 9.67 24.84
CA LYS A 215 -54.06 10.94 25.35
C LYS A 215 -53.07 11.82 26.14
N ASN A 216 -51.77 11.64 25.94
CA ASN A 216 -50.74 12.51 26.51
C ASN A 216 -50.40 13.64 25.51
N LEU A 217 -50.81 14.87 25.83
CA LEU A 217 -50.74 16.04 24.92
C LEU A 217 -49.47 16.90 25.08
N GLU A 218 -48.66 16.66 26.10
CA GLU A 218 -47.38 17.35 26.28
C GLU A 218 -46.30 16.58 25.53
N VAL A 219 -45.96 17.05 24.33
CA VAL A 219 -44.90 16.42 23.53
C VAL A 219 -43.92 17.47 23.04
N ASN A 220 -42.76 17.52 23.68
CA ASN A 220 -41.61 18.25 23.15
C ASN A 220 -40.76 17.29 22.29
N LYS A 221 -40.35 17.75 21.09
CA LYS A 221 -39.50 16.96 20.18
C LYS A 221 -38.17 16.58 20.83
N GLU A 222 -37.62 17.48 21.63
CA GLU A 222 -36.34 17.29 22.32
C GLU A 222 -36.44 16.21 23.40
N GLU A 223 -37.60 16.11 24.06
CA GLU A 223 -37.85 15.10 25.09
C GLU A 223 -38.01 13.70 24.49
N LEU A 224 -38.70 13.58 23.36
CA LEU A 224 -38.80 12.32 22.62
C LEU A 224 -37.46 11.84 22.06
N LEU A 225 -36.62 12.76 21.56
CA LEU A 225 -35.29 12.42 21.04
C LEU A 225 -34.28 12.08 22.15
N GLY A 226 -34.53 12.56 23.37
CA GLY A 226 -33.68 12.32 24.53
C GLY A 226 -33.94 10.98 25.24
N THR A 227 -34.96 10.21 24.86
CA THR A 227 -35.23 8.94 25.53
C THR A 227 -34.20 7.88 25.17
N LYS A 228 -33.98 6.93 26.10
CA LYS A 228 -33.00 5.86 25.91
C LYS A 228 -33.39 4.94 24.75
N GLU A 229 -34.70 4.73 24.51
CA GLU A 229 -35.15 3.88 23.42
C GLU A 229 -34.79 4.47 22.04
N VAL A 230 -34.93 5.79 21.88
CA VAL A 230 -34.59 6.47 20.62
C VAL A 230 -33.08 6.51 20.39
N GLU A 231 -32.28 6.66 21.45
CA GLU A 231 -30.82 6.59 21.34
C GLU A 231 -30.33 5.18 20.95
N ASP A 232 -30.92 4.12 21.51
CA ASP A 232 -30.62 2.73 21.14
C ASP A 232 -31.00 2.43 19.68
N TYR A 233 -32.15 2.93 19.24
CA TYR A 233 -32.60 2.81 17.86
C TYR A 233 -31.69 3.57 16.89
N LYS A 234 -31.34 4.83 17.21
CA LYS A 234 -30.39 5.65 16.45
C LYS A 234 -29.05 4.94 16.28
N LYS A 235 -28.48 4.41 17.36
CA LYS A 235 -27.22 3.65 17.32
C LYS A 235 -27.34 2.43 16.41
N SER A 236 -28.45 1.69 16.51
CA SER A 236 -28.71 0.51 15.70
C SER A 236 -28.82 0.85 14.20
N VAL A 237 -29.52 1.93 13.84
CA VAL A 237 -29.66 2.35 12.44
C VAL A 237 -28.33 2.85 11.86
N VAL A 238 -27.59 3.66 12.61
CA VAL A 238 -26.27 4.17 12.18
C VAL A 238 -25.31 3.01 11.95
N ARG A 239 -25.30 2.05 12.86
CA ARG A 239 -24.49 0.83 12.74
C ARG A 239 -24.87 0.03 11.50
N LEU A 240 -26.16 -0.22 11.30
CA LEU A 240 -26.67 -0.95 10.14
C LEU A 240 -26.30 -0.27 8.82
N LYS A 241 -26.39 1.06 8.75
CA LYS A 241 -26.10 1.81 7.51
C LYS A 241 -24.61 1.98 7.23
N ASN A 242 -23.76 2.07 8.26
CA ASN A 242 -22.33 2.34 8.08
C ASN A 242 -21.46 1.07 8.10
N GLU A 243 -21.75 0.12 8.99
CA GLU A 243 -21.00 -1.15 9.10
C GLU A 243 -21.56 -2.23 8.17
N GLY A 244 -22.83 -2.10 7.77
CA GLY A 244 -23.51 -3.01 6.85
C GLY A 244 -24.42 -4.02 7.54
N ASP A 245 -25.00 -4.89 6.71
CA ASP A 245 -26.01 -5.86 7.12
C ASP A 245 -25.36 -7.13 7.69
N ASN A 246 -25.64 -7.42 8.96
CA ASN A 246 -25.19 -8.63 9.65
C ASN A 246 -26.29 -9.09 10.62
N GLU A 247 -26.31 -10.36 11.01
CA GLU A 247 -27.33 -10.91 11.91
C GLU A 247 -27.35 -10.18 13.27
N ASN A 248 -26.17 -9.79 13.76
CA ASN A 248 -26.03 -8.99 14.97
C ASN A 248 -26.61 -7.57 14.81
N THR A 249 -26.38 -6.90 13.67
CA THR A 249 -26.89 -5.53 13.46
C THR A 249 -28.41 -5.54 13.29
N LEU A 250 -28.96 -6.55 12.62
CA LEU A 250 -30.40 -6.72 12.44
C LEU A 250 -31.11 -7.12 13.74
N SER A 251 -30.53 -7.98 14.57
CA SER A 251 -31.10 -8.35 15.87
C SER A 251 -31.12 -7.16 16.84
N HIS A 252 -30.04 -6.37 16.92
CA HIS A 252 -30.02 -5.13 17.70
C HIS A 252 -31.07 -4.12 17.22
N TYR A 253 -31.18 -3.94 15.89
CA TYR A 253 -32.22 -3.10 15.31
C TYR A 253 -33.63 -3.59 15.69
N LYS A 254 -33.91 -4.89 15.55
CA LYS A 254 -35.19 -5.51 15.93
C LYS A 254 -35.53 -5.25 17.40
N GLU A 255 -34.61 -5.52 18.32
CA GLU A 255 -34.85 -5.32 19.76
C GLU A 255 -35.07 -3.84 20.10
N SER A 256 -34.33 -2.93 19.47
CA SER A 256 -34.54 -1.48 19.66
C SER A 256 -35.93 -1.04 19.20
N VAL A 257 -36.42 -1.55 18.06
CA VAL A 257 -37.75 -1.21 17.52
C VAL A 257 -38.86 -1.85 18.34
N LYS A 258 -38.68 -3.09 18.84
CA LYS A 258 -39.66 -3.75 19.73
C LYS A 258 -39.94 -2.93 20.98
N ARG A 259 -38.87 -2.42 21.62
CA ARG A 259 -38.98 -1.53 22.79
C ARG A 259 -39.71 -0.23 22.44
N LEU A 260 -39.41 0.34 21.28
CA LEU A 260 -39.96 1.62 20.83
C LEU A 260 -41.46 1.54 20.50
N LEU A 261 -41.93 0.39 20.03
CA LEU A 261 -43.34 0.14 19.68
C LEU A 261 -44.14 -0.59 20.77
N ASN A 262 -43.56 -0.80 21.96
CA ASN A 262 -44.17 -1.55 23.06
C ASN A 262 -44.64 -2.97 22.68
N LEU A 263 -43.88 -3.66 21.82
CA LEU A 263 -44.16 -5.03 21.40
C LEU A 263 -43.29 -6.01 22.19
N THR A 264 -43.92 -6.84 23.03
CA THR A 264 -43.28 -7.94 23.79
C THR A 264 -42.96 -9.13 22.90
#